data_AF-A0A4Y2VF61-F1
#
_entry.id   AF-A0A4Y2VF61-F1
#
_cell.length_a   1.000
_cell.length_b   1.000
_cell.length_c   1.000
_cell.angle_alpha   90.00
_cell.angle_beta   90.00
_cell.angle_gamma   90.00
#
_symmetry.space_group_name_H-M   'P 1'
#
loop_
_entity.id
_entity.type
_entity.pdbx_description
1 polymer ?
#
loop_
_entity_poly.entity_id
_entity_poly.type
_entity_poly.pdbx_seq_one_letter_code
_entity_poly.pdbx_strand_id
1 'polypeptide(L)'
;MPSLRLVFVLILQENLHFYIMDVKIAFLNGDLDEVVYMSPSQGYDDGAGKVCKLNKSLHAEIKKYMEKRQEEMKDRMEKGQEEMKKGQEEMKKGQEEMKNQIQSHVKSRRN
;
A
#
# COMPACT_ATOMS: atom_id res chain seq x y z
N MET A 1 -29.96 26.33 3.31
CA MET A 1 -29.83 26.24 1.84
C MET A 1 -31.16 26.61 1.18
N PRO A 2 -31.41 27.90 0.92
CA PRO A 2 -32.65 28.39 0.29
C PRO A 2 -32.88 27.81 -1.11
N SER A 3 -31.81 27.58 -1.87
CA SER A 3 -31.82 27.00 -3.21
C SER A 3 -32.37 25.57 -3.23
N LEU A 4 -31.92 24.70 -2.32
CA LEU A 4 -32.41 23.32 -2.22
C LEU A 4 -33.90 23.28 -1.80
N ARG A 5 -34.31 24.20 -0.91
CA ARG A 5 -35.72 24.33 -0.52
C ARG A 5 -36.59 24.77 -1.69
N LEU A 6 -36.12 25.70 -2.53
CA LEU A 6 -36.84 26.12 -3.73
C LEU A 6 -37.03 24.95 -4.71
N VAL A 7 -35.98 24.13 -4.91
CA VAL A 7 -36.06 22.92 -5.74
C VAL A 7 -37.11 21.94 -5.20
N PHE A 8 -37.15 21.69 -3.88
CA PHE A 8 -38.18 20.82 -3.30
C PHE A 8 -39.60 21.40 -3.44
N VAL A 9 -39.78 22.71 -3.29
CA VAL A 9 -41.08 23.37 -3.48
C VAL A 9 -41.57 23.18 -4.93
N LEU A 10 -40.69 23.33 -5.92
CA LEU A 10 -41.05 23.10 -7.33
C LEU A 10 -41.40 21.64 -7.62
N ILE A 11 -40.63 20.70 -7.06
CA ILE A 11 -40.90 19.26 -7.19
C ILE A 11 -42.28 18.90 -6.62
N LEU A 12 -42.63 19.44 -5.45
CA LEU A 12 -43.94 19.21 -4.83
C LEU A 12 -45.09 19.88 -5.59
N GLN A 13 -44.88 21.09 -6.11
CA GLN A 13 -45.90 21.83 -6.87
C GLN A 13 -46.24 21.11 -8.19
N GLU A 14 -45.21 20.58 -8.87
CA GLU A 14 -45.36 19.90 -10.16
C GLU A 14 -45.63 18.39 -10.02
N ASN A 15 -45.86 17.91 -8.79
CA ASN A 15 -46.11 16.50 -8.46
C ASN A 15 -45.07 15.53 -9.06
N LEU A 16 -43.79 15.95 -9.04
CA LEU A 16 -42.68 15.19 -9.59
C LEU A 16 -42.17 14.17 -8.58
N HIS A 17 -41.88 12.95 -9.04
CA HIS A 17 -41.15 11.98 -8.24
C HIS A 17 -39.68 12.37 -8.15
N PHE A 18 -39.14 12.40 -6.93
CA PHE A 18 -37.71 12.60 -6.71
C PHE A 18 -37.15 11.52 -5.79
N TYR A 19 -35.90 11.14 -6.05
CA TYR A 19 -35.17 10.16 -5.26
C TYR A 19 -33.95 10.85 -4.66
N ILE A 20 -33.84 10.82 -3.34
CA ILE A 20 -32.60 11.19 -2.66
C ILE A 20 -31.73 9.95 -2.64
N MET A 21 -30.63 9.97 -3.40
CA MET A 21 -29.57 8.97 -3.28
C MET A 21 -28.46 9.52 -2.41
N ASP A 22 -28.05 8.75 -1.40
CA ASP A 22 -26.80 9.03 -0.69
C ASP A 22 -25.66 8.82 -1.70
N VAL A 23 -25.05 9.93 -2.10
CA VAL A 23 -23.93 9.95 -3.05
C VAL A 23 -22.82 9.02 -2.58
N LYS A 24 -22.60 8.88 -1.27
CA LYS A 24 -21.62 7.93 -0.71
C LYS A 24 -22.00 6.48 -1.02
N ILE A 25 -23.28 6.14 -0.96
CA ILE A 25 -23.79 4.79 -1.26
C ILE A 25 -23.79 4.52 -2.78
N ALA A 26 -24.04 5.53 -3.62
CA ALA A 26 -23.95 5.38 -5.07
C ALA A 26 -22.52 5.04 -5.53
N PHE A 27 -21.50 5.64 -4.89
CA PHE A 27 -20.10 5.31 -5.14
C PHE A 27 -19.68 3.90 -4.69
N LEU A 28 -20.37 3.33 -3.70
CA LEU A 28 -20.09 1.99 -3.16
C LEU A 28 -20.78 0.86 -3.94
N ASN A 29 -21.55 1.19 -4.98
CA ASN A 29 -22.36 0.24 -5.73
C ASN A 29 -22.01 0.12 -7.22
N GLY A 30 -20.92 0.76 -7.66
CA GLY A 30 -20.44 0.62 -9.04
C GLY A 30 -19.98 -0.80 -9.35
N ASP A 31 -20.10 -1.20 -10.62
CA ASP A 31 -19.56 -2.45 -11.10
C ASP A 31 -18.02 -2.41 -11.10
N LEU A 32 -17.41 -3.59 -11.00
CA LEU A 32 -15.97 -3.76 -11.07
C LEU A 32 -15.61 -4.28 -12.46
N ASP A 33 -14.78 -3.54 -13.19
CA ASP A 33 -14.24 -4.00 -14.47
C ASP A 33 -13.24 -5.16 -14.28
N GLU A 34 -12.69 -5.31 -13.08
CA GLU A 34 -11.67 -6.30 -12.72
C GLU A 34 -12.00 -7.04 -11.42
N VAL A 35 -11.55 -8.29 -11.31
CA VAL A 35 -11.70 -9.07 -10.08
C VAL A 35 -10.62 -8.64 -9.07
N VAL A 36 -11.04 -7.97 -8.01
CA VAL A 36 -10.13 -7.47 -6.96
C VAL A 36 -10.21 -8.36 -5.72
N TYR A 37 -9.06 -8.79 -5.21
CA TYR A 37 -8.91 -9.44 -3.91
C TYR A 37 -8.18 -8.52 -2.92
N MET A 38 -8.58 -8.53 -1.66
CA MET A 38 -7.96 -7.74 -0.59
C MET A 38 -7.73 -8.57 0.68
N SER A 39 -6.80 -8.12 1.51
CA SER A 39 -6.62 -8.70 2.84
C SER A 39 -7.84 -8.45 3.72
N PRO A 40 -8.19 -9.38 4.62
CA PRO A 40 -9.23 -9.17 5.61
C PRO A 40 -8.96 -7.93 6.49
N SER A 41 -10.02 -7.27 6.96
CA SER A 41 -9.89 -6.14 7.88
C SER A 41 -9.25 -6.57 9.21
N GLN A 42 -8.61 -5.63 9.88
CA GLN A 42 -8.02 -5.87 11.20
C GLN A 42 -9.09 -6.40 12.18
N GLY A 43 -8.84 -7.56 12.77
CA GLY A 43 -9.80 -8.27 13.64
C GLY A 43 -10.62 -9.37 12.95
N TYR A 44 -10.49 -9.54 11.63
CA TYR A 44 -11.09 -10.64 10.87
C TYR A 44 -10.06 -11.61 10.28
N ASP A 45 -8.77 -11.27 10.37
CA ASP A 45 -7.68 -12.16 9.99
C ASP A 45 -7.52 -13.26 11.03
N ASP A 46 -7.82 -14.50 10.63
CA ASP A 46 -7.71 -15.71 11.45
C ASP A 46 -6.37 -16.44 11.25
N GLY A 47 -5.43 -15.85 10.50
CA GLY A 47 -4.13 -16.44 10.19
C GLY A 47 -4.19 -17.59 9.19
N ALA A 48 -5.36 -17.92 8.65
CA ALA A 48 -5.52 -18.99 7.66
C ALA A 48 -5.14 -18.56 6.23
N GLY A 49 -4.57 -17.36 6.07
CA GLY A 49 -4.17 -16.83 4.76
C GLY A 49 -5.35 -16.52 3.83
N LYS A 50 -6.54 -16.30 4.39
CA LYS A 50 -7.76 -15.98 3.61
C LYS A 50 -7.67 -14.59 3.00
N VAL A 51 -8.32 -14.43 1.85
CA VAL A 51 -8.47 -13.13 1.15
C VAL A 51 -9.94 -12.86 0.86
N CYS A 52 -10.33 -11.59 0.88
CA CYS A 52 -11.68 -11.14 0.56
C CYS A 52 -11.79 -10.79 -0.92
N LYS A 53 -12.85 -11.27 -1.60
CA LYS A 53 -13.18 -10.83 -2.96
C LYS A 53 -14.08 -9.60 -2.90
N LEU A 54 -13.70 -8.54 -3.61
CA LEU A 54 -14.54 -7.35 -3.76
C LEU A 54 -15.62 -7.62 -4.80
N ASN A 55 -16.89 -7.41 -4.43
CA ASN A 55 -18.03 -7.63 -5.33
C ASN A 55 -18.56 -6.34 -5.97
N LYS A 56 -18.27 -5.17 -5.39
CA LYS A 56 -18.65 -3.85 -5.94
C LYS A 56 -17.55 -2.82 -5.70
N SER A 57 -17.50 -1.80 -6.54
CA SER A 57 -16.45 -0.79 -6.50
C SER A 57 -16.47 0.01 -5.20
N LEU A 58 -15.33 0.05 -4.51
CA LEU A 58 -15.05 0.89 -3.33
C LEU A 58 -13.92 1.88 -3.70
N HIS A 59 -14.12 2.60 -4.81
CA HIS A 59 -13.02 2.88 -5.75
C HIS A 59 -12.05 4.02 -5.35
N ALA A 60 -12.27 4.78 -4.27
CA ALA A 60 -11.35 5.86 -3.89
C ALA A 60 -10.46 5.52 -2.69
N GLU A 61 -11.06 5.06 -1.59
CA GLU A 61 -10.30 4.77 -0.37
C GLU A 61 -9.47 3.50 -0.51
N ILE A 62 -10.04 2.41 -1.05
CA ILE A 62 -9.29 1.14 -1.16
C ILE A 62 -8.11 1.30 -2.11
N LYS A 63 -8.27 2.01 -3.23
CA LYS A 63 -7.16 2.32 -4.15
C LYS A 63 -6.04 3.07 -3.44
N LYS A 64 -6.37 4.12 -2.69
CA LYS A 64 -5.41 4.88 -1.88
C LYS A 64 -4.72 4.02 -0.80
N TYR A 65 -5.47 3.14 -0.13
CA TYR A 65 -4.91 2.20 0.85
C TYR A 65 -3.96 1.18 0.19
N MET A 66 -4.30 0.69 -1.01
CA MET A 66 -3.48 -0.26 -1.77
C MET A 66 -2.19 0.40 -2.27
N GLU A 67 -2.28 1.60 -2.86
CA GLU A 67 -1.13 2.39 -3.33
C GLU A 67 -0.18 2.71 -2.16
N LYS A 68 -0.74 3.17 -1.02
CA LYS A 68 0.05 3.44 0.19
C LYS A 68 0.79 2.19 0.68
N ARG A 69 0.12 1.03 0.71
CA ARG A 69 0.75 -0.23 1.11
C ARG A 69 1.84 -0.69 0.15
N GLN A 70 1.69 -0.46 -1.16
CA GLN A 70 2.72 -0.77 -2.15
C GLN A 70 3.96 0.12 -1.95
N GLU A 71 3.75 1.42 -1.71
CA GLU A 71 4.85 2.35 -1.47
C GLU A 71 5.62 2.01 -0.18
N GLU A 72 4.92 1.69 0.91
CA GLU A 72 5.55 1.24 2.16
C GLU A 72 6.35 -0.06 1.99
N MET A 73 5.86 -0.99 1.17
CA MET A 73 6.57 -2.23 0.87
C MET A 73 7.83 -1.96 0.04
N LYS A 74 7.76 -1.03 -0.91
CA LYS A 74 8.89 -0.63 -1.74
C LYS A 74 9.97 0.06 -0.92
N ASP A 75 9.61 1.01 -0.06
CA ASP A 75 10.54 1.68 0.88
C ASP A 75 11.25 0.67 1.79
N ARG A 76 10.53 -0.31 2.33
CA ARG A 76 11.14 -1.39 3.13
C ARG A 76 12.10 -2.26 2.32
N MET A 77 11.76 -2.56 1.07
CA MET A 77 12.63 -3.36 0.20
C MET A 77 13.91 -2.61 -0.14
N GLU A 78 13.81 -1.32 -0.48
CA GLU A 78 14.96 -0.46 -0.77
C GLU A 78 15.89 -0.34 0.44
N LYS A 79 15.36 -0.09 1.63
CA LYS A 79 16.14 -0.08 2.88
C LYS A 79 16.85 -1.40 3.14
N GLY A 80 16.14 -2.53 2.99
CA GLY A 80 16.74 -3.86 3.14
C GLY A 80 17.88 -4.12 2.14
N GLN A 81 17.77 -3.61 0.90
CA GLN A 81 18.84 -3.71 -0.09
C GLN A 81 20.04 -2.83 0.26
N GLU A 82 19.82 -1.61 0.76
CA GLU A 82 20.92 -0.73 1.20
C GLU A 82 21.69 -1.33 2.37
N GLU A 83 20.98 -1.89 3.36
CA GLU A 83 21.61 -2.56 4.50
C GLU A 83 22.43 -3.77 4.06
N MET A 84 21.90 -4.58 3.14
CA MET A 84 22.68 -5.69 2.56
C MET A 84 23.92 -5.22 1.83
N LYS A 85 23.83 -4.13 1.03
CA LYS A 85 25.00 -3.57 0.33
C LYS A 85 26.06 -3.09 1.32
N LYS A 86 25.66 -2.36 2.37
CA LYS A 86 26.58 -1.92 3.42
C LYS A 86 27.26 -3.10 4.12
N GLY A 87 26.48 -4.12 4.49
CA GLY A 87 27.04 -5.35 5.08
C GLY A 87 28.04 -6.05 4.17
N GLN A 88 27.80 -6.08 2.85
CA GLN A 88 28.75 -6.61 1.88
C GLN A 88 30.02 -5.77 1.75
N GLU A 89 29.92 -4.43 1.79
CA GLU A 89 31.09 -3.54 1.75
C GLU A 89 31.96 -3.68 2.99
N GLU A 90 31.35 -3.73 4.18
CA GLU A 90 32.08 -3.95 5.43
C GLU A 90 32.79 -5.30 5.44
N MET A 91 32.13 -6.36 4.95
CA MET A 91 32.75 -7.67 4.82
C MET A 91 33.95 -7.65 3.88
N LYS A 92 33.84 -6.96 2.73
CA LYS A 92 34.97 -6.79 1.79
C LYS A 92 36.13 -6.05 2.44
N LYS A 93 35.86 -4.96 3.17
CA LYS A 93 36.91 -4.23 3.91
C LYS A 93 37.59 -5.11 4.96
N GLY A 94 36.82 -5.86 5.75
CA GLY A 94 37.38 -6.80 6.73
C GLY A 94 38.24 -7.90 6.09
N GLN A 95 37.85 -8.41 4.92
CA GLN A 95 38.67 -9.36 4.16
C GLN A 95 39.97 -8.72 3.64
N GLU A 96 39.92 -7.47 3.16
CA GLU A 96 41.09 -6.75 2.68
C GLU A 96 42.10 -6.48 3.81
N GLU A 97 41.61 -6.03 4.98
CA GLU A 97 42.45 -5.83 6.17
C GLU A 97 43.11 -7.13 6.63
N MET A 98 42.38 -8.24 6.65
CA MET A 98 42.93 -9.55 7.01
C MET A 98 44.03 -9.98 6.04
N LYS A 99 43.82 -9.82 4.73
CA LYS A 99 44.85 -10.09 3.71
C LYS A 99 46.09 -9.23 3.92
N ASN A 100 45.91 -7.95 4.22
CA ASN A 100 47.01 -7.02 4.45
C ASN A 100 47.83 -7.39 5.70
N GLN A 101 47.18 -7.80 6.80
CA GLN A 101 47.86 -8.30 8.00
C GLN A 101 48.63 -9.59 7.75
N ILE A 102 48.07 -10.54 6.98
CA ILE A 102 48.77 -11.78 6.64
C ILE A 102 50.00 -11.47 5.77
N GLN A 103 49.86 -10.60 4.75
CA GLN A 103 50.99 -10.20 3.91
C GLN A 103 52.10 -9.51 4.69
N SER A 104 51.75 -8.62 5.63
CA SER A 104 52.76 -7.93 6.45
C SER A 104 53.50 -8.91 7.36
N HIS A 105 52.80 -9.87 7.98
CA HIS A 105 53.42 -10.89 8.82
C HIS A 105 54.34 -11.84 8.03
N VAL A 106 53.94 -12.23 6.82
CA VAL A 106 54.77 -13.05 5.91
C VAL A 106 56.03 -12.31 5.47
N LYS A 107 55.93 -11.01 5.15
CA LYS A 107 57.09 -10.18 4.78
C LYS A 107 58.05 -9.99 5.96
N SER A 108 57.53 -9.77 7.17
CA SER A 108 58.35 -9.58 8.37
C SER A 108 59.15 -10.83 8.78
N ARG A 109 58.69 -12.04 8.45
CA ARG A 109 59.43 -13.29 8.72
C ARG A 109 60.47 -13.65 7.65
N ARG A 110 60.49 -12.92 6.53
CA ARG A 110 61.35 -13.22 5.37
C ARG A 110 62.60 -12.33 5.28
N ASN A 111 62.65 -11.28 6.11
CA ASN A 111 63.82 -10.45 6.38
C ASN A 111 64.46 -10.91 7.70
#